data_AF-A0A512IGJ3-F1
#
_entry.id   AF-A0A512IGJ3-F1
#
_cell.length_a   1.000
_cell.length_b   1.000
_cell.length_c   1.000
_cell.angle_alpha   90.00
_cell.angle_beta   90.00
_cell.angle_gamma   90.00
#
_symmetry.space_group_name_H-M   'P 1'
#
loop_
_entity.id
_entity.type
_entity.pdbx_description
1 polymer ?
#
loop_
_entity_poly.entity_id
_entity_poly.type
_entity_poly.pdbx_seq_one_letter_code
_entity_poly.pdbx_strand_id
1 'polypeptide(L)'
;MSDGLSDDPAVPGDPTPSTYLPPEAAFPADLTELAATELHVLHSKVSRQLEQEYLTVPDGAHPLTLERCQEITVELDAREINAAHSVRDALRPQSS
;
A
#
# COMPACT_ATOMS: atom_id res chain seq x y z
N MET A 1 -1.72 -3.51 57.31
CA MET A 1 -0.74 -3.73 56.24
C MET A 1 -1.55 -3.79 54.97
N SER A 2 -1.46 -2.74 54.15
CA SER A 2 -2.27 -2.60 52.94
C SER A 2 -1.43 -3.04 51.75
N ASP A 3 -1.98 -3.95 50.97
CA ASP A 3 -1.36 -4.60 49.82
C ASP A 3 -0.90 -3.62 48.72
N GLY A 4 0.29 -3.88 48.22
CA GLY A 4 0.51 -4.15 46.79
C GLY A 4 0.53 -2.96 45.82
N LEU A 5 1.73 -2.40 45.63
CA LEU A 5 2.16 -1.81 44.36
C LEU A 5 1.84 -2.74 43.18
N SER A 6 1.31 -2.18 42.09
CA SER A 6 2.04 -2.08 40.83
C SER A 6 1.21 -1.27 39.83
N ASP A 7 1.49 0.03 39.80
CA ASP A 7 1.26 0.87 38.63
C ASP A 7 2.24 0.37 37.55
N ASP A 8 1.77 -0.51 36.68
CA ASP A 8 2.53 -0.94 35.51
C ASP A 8 2.40 0.20 34.48
N PRO A 9 3.48 0.93 34.14
CA PRO A 9 3.39 1.96 33.13
C PRO A 9 3.15 1.24 31.81
N ALA A 10 1.92 1.36 31.29
CA ALA A 10 1.53 0.87 29.98
C ALA A 10 2.63 1.20 28.96
N VAL A 11 3.40 0.17 28.59
CA VAL A 11 4.34 0.22 27.47
C VAL A 11 3.54 0.76 26.29
N PRO A 12 3.94 1.87 25.64
CA PRO A 12 3.27 2.34 24.44
C PRO A 12 3.34 1.19 23.42
N GLY A 13 2.23 0.47 23.27
CA GLY A 13 2.15 -0.63 22.35
C GLY A 13 2.54 -0.11 20.98
N ASP A 14 3.50 -0.79 20.36
CA ASP A 14 3.82 -0.59 18.95
C ASP A 14 2.48 -0.48 18.20
N PRO A 15 2.18 0.64 17.53
CA PRO A 15 0.93 0.74 16.80
C PRO A 15 0.96 -0.39 15.77
N THR A 16 0.07 -1.37 15.95
CA THR A 16 -0.05 -2.48 15.02
C THR A 16 -0.13 -1.88 13.62
N PRO A 17 0.68 -2.34 12.66
CA PRO A 17 0.79 -1.67 11.38
C PRO A 17 -0.60 -1.63 10.75
N SER A 18 -1.14 -0.42 10.58
CA SER A 18 -2.49 -0.25 10.08
C SER A 18 -2.59 -0.89 8.70
N THR A 19 -3.66 -1.65 8.53
CA THR A 19 -4.03 -2.29 7.28
C THR A 19 -4.76 -1.33 6.33
N TYR A 20 -5.01 -0.08 6.77
CA TYR A 20 -5.53 1.01 5.97
C TYR A 20 -4.45 2.06 5.70
N LEU A 21 -4.63 2.88 4.66
CA LEU A 21 -3.79 4.04 4.38
C LEU A 21 -4.67 5.29 4.14
N PRO A 22 -4.99 6.05 5.19
CA PRO A 22 -5.85 7.23 5.06
C PRO A 22 -5.15 8.36 4.28
N PRO A 23 -5.90 9.34 3.74
CA PRO A 23 -5.35 10.39 2.89
C PRO A 23 -4.25 11.22 3.59
N GLU A 24 -4.34 11.44 4.90
CA GLU A 24 -3.34 12.15 5.70
C GLU A 24 -2.06 11.35 6.00
N ALA A 25 -2.07 10.03 5.75
CA ALA A 25 -0.88 9.21 5.95
C ALA A 25 0.20 9.56 4.91
N ALA A 26 1.46 9.37 5.33
CA ALA A 26 2.60 9.49 4.44
C ALA A 26 2.47 8.54 3.25
N PHE A 27 2.78 9.05 2.06
CA PHE A 27 2.75 8.32 0.80
C PHE A 27 4.09 8.48 0.09
N PRO A 28 4.67 7.40 -0.48
CA PRO A 28 5.94 7.47 -1.18
C PRO A 28 5.88 8.46 -2.35
N ALA A 29 6.89 9.31 -2.49
CA ALA A 29 6.96 10.28 -3.59
C ALA A 29 7.33 9.61 -4.93
N ASP A 30 8.00 8.47 -4.88
CA ASP A 30 8.39 7.69 -6.05
C ASP A 30 8.04 6.21 -5.85
N LEU A 31 7.12 5.69 -6.66
CA LEU A 31 6.69 4.30 -6.61
C LEU A 31 7.66 3.35 -7.34
N THR A 32 8.51 3.88 -8.23
CA THR A 32 9.43 3.08 -9.04
C THR A 32 10.56 2.48 -8.18
N GLU A 33 10.89 3.12 -7.05
CA GLU A 33 11.90 2.65 -6.10
C GLU A 33 11.41 1.51 -5.20
N LEU A 34 10.09 1.27 -5.14
CA LEU A 34 9.52 0.24 -4.27
C LEU A 34 9.73 -1.16 -4.83
N ALA A 35 10.07 -2.11 -3.95
CA ALA A 35 10.03 -3.52 -4.30
C ALA A 35 8.58 -3.92 -4.66
N ALA A 36 8.44 -4.93 -5.54
CA ALA A 36 7.10 -5.37 -5.99
C ALA A 36 6.17 -5.73 -4.82
N THR A 37 6.71 -6.41 -3.80
CA THR A 37 5.96 -6.76 -2.59
C THR A 37 5.49 -5.53 -1.81
N GLU A 38 6.31 -4.47 -1.72
CA GLU A 38 5.95 -3.24 -1.02
C GLU A 38 4.86 -2.48 -1.77
N LEU A 39 4.95 -2.42 -3.10
CA LEU A 39 3.93 -1.81 -3.95
C LEU A 39 2.58 -2.55 -3.84
N HIS A 40 2.59 -3.89 -3.80
CA HIS A 40 1.37 -4.67 -3.58
C HIS A 40 0.78 -4.47 -2.17
N VAL A 41 1.61 -4.35 -1.14
CA VAL A 41 1.14 -4.03 0.22
C VAL A 41 0.52 -2.63 0.24
N LEU A 42 1.17 -1.65 -0.41
CA LEU A 42 0.65 -0.29 -0.52
C LEU A 42 -0.71 -0.27 -1.24
N HIS A 43 -0.82 -0.98 -2.37
CA HIS A 43 -2.07 -1.16 -3.10
C HIS A 43 -3.18 -1.71 -2.19
N SER A 44 -2.90 -2.81 -1.49
CA SER A 44 -3.87 -3.46 -0.58
C SER A 44 -4.39 -2.48 0.49
N LYS A 45 -3.50 -1.68 1.09
CA LYS A 45 -3.89 -0.70 2.11
C LYS A 45 -4.76 0.44 1.56
N VAL A 46 -4.43 0.94 0.36
CA VAL A 46 -5.21 1.99 -0.31
C VAL A 46 -6.56 1.46 -0.78
N SER A 47 -6.61 0.27 -1.37
CA SER A 47 -7.87 -0.37 -1.77
C SER A 47 -8.81 -0.58 -0.57
N ARG A 48 -8.27 -1.08 0.55
CA ARG A 48 -9.05 -1.27 1.78
C ARG A 48 -9.53 0.07 2.36
N GLN A 49 -8.75 1.14 2.24
CA GLN A 49 -9.16 2.49 2.59
C GLN A 49 -10.32 2.97 1.70
N LEU A 50 -10.24 2.79 0.38
CA LEU A 50 -11.31 3.14 -0.55
C LEU A 50 -12.61 2.40 -0.22
N GLU A 51 -12.53 1.09 0.01
CA GLU A 51 -13.69 0.29 0.44
C GLU A 51 -14.34 0.87 1.70
N GLN A 52 -13.54 1.21 2.71
CA GLN A 52 -14.04 1.83 3.93
C GLN A 52 -14.70 3.19 3.64
N GLU A 53 -14.06 4.06 2.85
CA GLU A 53 -14.59 5.38 2.55
C GLU A 53 -15.91 5.29 1.77
N TYR A 54 -16.01 4.43 0.75
CA TYR A 54 -17.26 4.21 0.02
C TYR A 54 -18.40 3.66 0.89
N LEU A 55 -18.07 2.88 1.93
CA LEU A 55 -19.07 2.33 2.85
C LEU A 55 -19.51 3.32 3.93
N THR A 56 -18.69 4.32 4.26
CA THR A 56 -18.88 5.15 5.46
C THR A 56 -19.03 6.64 5.19
N VAL A 57 -18.57 7.14 4.05
CA VAL A 57 -18.63 8.55 3.66
C VAL A 57 -19.79 8.74 2.66
N PRO A 58 -20.81 9.56 2.98
CA PRO A 58 -21.96 9.78 2.11
C PRO A 58 -21.61 10.30 0.71
N ASP A 59 -20.56 11.12 0.62
CA ASP A 59 -20.09 11.73 -0.63
C ASP A 59 -19.13 10.82 -1.42
N GLY A 60 -18.84 9.61 -0.91
CA GLY A 60 -17.95 8.63 -1.52
C GLY A 60 -16.49 8.75 -1.08
N ALA A 61 -15.60 8.09 -1.81
CA ALA A 61 -14.19 8.02 -1.50
C ALA A 61 -13.47 9.38 -1.57
N HIS A 62 -12.45 9.55 -0.73
CA HIS A 62 -11.67 10.77 -0.67
C HIS A 62 -10.83 10.93 -1.96
N PRO A 63 -10.78 12.14 -2.58
CA PRO A 63 -10.09 12.33 -3.86
C PRO A 63 -8.61 11.92 -3.85
N LEU A 64 -7.90 12.22 -2.77
CA LEU A 64 -6.49 11.82 -2.62
C LEU A 64 -6.30 10.30 -2.52
N THR A 65 -7.24 9.58 -1.91
CA THR A 65 -7.19 8.12 -1.84
C THR A 65 -7.40 7.52 -3.23
N LEU A 66 -8.28 8.11 -4.05
CA LEU A 66 -8.50 7.72 -5.44
C LEU A 66 -7.26 7.96 -6.32
N GLU A 67 -6.66 9.15 -6.22
CA GLU A 67 -5.44 9.53 -6.94
C GLU A 67 -4.29 8.55 -6.64
N ARG A 68 -4.04 8.29 -5.35
CA ARG A 68 -3.02 7.32 -4.92
C ARG A 68 -3.29 5.92 -5.46
N CYS A 69 -4.55 5.47 -5.47
CA CYS A 69 -4.90 4.17 -6.04
C CYS A 69 -4.57 4.12 -7.53
N GLN A 70 -4.89 5.19 -8.26
CA GLN A 70 -4.61 5.29 -9.69
C GLN A 70 -3.10 5.30 -9.97
N GLU A 71 -2.29 6.04 -9.20
CA GLU A 71 -0.83 6.05 -9.33
C GLU A 71 -0.24 4.65 -9.15
N ILE A 72 -0.70 3.92 -8.12
CA ILE A 72 -0.24 2.55 -7.86
C ILE A 72 -0.65 1.61 -9.00
N THR A 73 -1.89 1.70 -9.49
CA THR A 73 -2.34 0.88 -10.62
C THR A 73 -1.50 1.13 -11.86
N VAL A 74 -1.23 2.40 -12.21
CA VAL A 74 -0.39 2.76 -13.36
C VAL A 74 1.01 2.14 -13.25
N GLU A 75 1.63 2.21 -12.08
CA GLU A 75 2.96 1.61 -11.86
C GLU A 75 2.91 0.07 -11.93
N LEU A 76 1.88 -0.56 -11.37
CA LEU A 76 1.69 -2.01 -11.48
C LEU A 76 1.55 -2.46 -12.94
N ASP A 77 0.73 -1.76 -13.72
CA ASP A 77 0.54 -2.02 -15.15
C ASP A 77 1.87 -1.85 -15.93
N ALA A 78 2.64 -0.80 -15.62
CA ALA A 78 3.94 -0.57 -16.23
C ALA A 78 4.91 -1.72 -15.96
N ARG A 79 4.93 -2.26 -14.73
CA ARG A 79 5.75 -3.43 -14.37
C ARG A 79 5.32 -4.70 -15.11
N GLU A 80 4.02 -4.92 -15.26
CA GLU A 80 3.50 -6.07 -16.01
C GLU A 80 3.89 -6.00 -17.50
N ILE A 81 3.71 -4.83 -18.12
CA ILE A 81 4.12 -4.59 -19.51
C ILE A 81 5.62 -4.81 -19.69
N ASN A 82 6.45 -4.27 -18.79
CA ASN A 82 7.90 -4.44 -18.84
C ASN A 82 8.33 -5.91 -18.65
N ALA A 83 7.70 -6.63 -17.73
CA ALA A 83 7.94 -8.05 -17.55
C ALA A 83 7.58 -8.85 -18.81
N ALA A 84 6.43 -8.55 -19.44
CA ALA A 84 6.02 -9.19 -20.68
C ALA A 84 6.98 -8.91 -21.85
N HIS A 85 7.50 -7.68 -21.95
CA HIS A 85 8.53 -7.33 -22.93
C HIS A 85 9.83 -8.11 -22.71
N SER A 86 10.31 -8.17 -21.46
CA SER A 86 11.52 -8.91 -21.12
C SER A 86 11.41 -10.40 -21.47
N VAL A 87 10.24 -11.01 -21.26
CA VAL A 87 9.98 -12.42 -21.60
C VAL A 87 9.99 -12.62 -23.12
N ARG A 88 9.36 -11.72 -23.88
CA ARG A 88 9.36 -11.77 -25.35
C ARG A 88 10.77 -11.69 -25.93
N ASP A 89 11.60 -10.81 -25.40
CA ASP A 89 12.98 -10.65 -25.86
C ASP A 89 13.84 -11.89 -25.56
N ALA A 90 13.64 -12.53 -24.40
CA ALA A 90 14.34 -13.76 -24.04
C ALA A 90 13.97 -14.97 -24.94
N LEU A 91 12.74 -15.01 -25.45
CA LEU A 91 12.24 -16.07 -26.34
C LEU A 91 12.63 -15.89 -27.81
N ARG A 92 13.27 -14.78 -28.17
CA ARG A 92 13.68 -14.52 -29.56
C ARG A 92 14.79 -15.50 -29.98
N PRO A 93 14.58 -16.35 -31.00
CA PRO A 93 15.60 -17.30 -31.43
C PRO A 93 16.83 -16.55 -31.94
N GLN A 94 17.97 -16.76 -31.28
CA GLN A 94 19.28 -16.28 -31.71
C GLN A 94 19.61 -17.03 -33.01
N SER A 95 19.48 -16.35 -34.14
CA SER A 95 19.85 -16.90 -35.45
C SER A 95 21.38 -16.86 -35.55
N SER A 96 22.02 -18.02 -35.48
CA SER A 96 23.43 -18.24 -35.84
C SER A 96 23.60 -18.48 -37.32
#